data_AF-A0AAD8ABL4-F1
#
_entry.id   AF-A0AAD8ABL4-F1
#
_cell.length_a   1.000
_cell.length_b   1.000
_cell.length_c   1.000
_cell.angle_alpha   90.00
_cell.angle_beta   90.00
_cell.angle_gamma   90.00
#
_symmetry.space_group_name_H-M   'P 1'
#
loop_
_entity.id
_entity.type
_entity.pdbx_description
1 polymer ?
#
loop_
_entity_poly.entity_id
_entity_poly.type
_entity_poly.pdbx_seq_one_letter_code
_entity_poly.pdbx_strand_id
1 'polypeptide(L)'
;MTFYFAILCHVSCGRDVNRNQFIEDFLTFQARSAPASLVTAFLCWRTDALLALSNHMAKSGIMFNTHAVSDAHVLSRYKQHLYQYFILDLDCQHPQLILTQAHQLNMLRKQNRWLLLHENGFNNTFGELDIVLDSDVTLCSAQYELHEVYRRGEMIVINKIGDWEPTRGVRITADTVLAKRRMNMHMSIIRAAAA
;
A
#
# COMPACT_ATOMS: atom_id res chain seq x y z
N MET A 1 -16.80 51.79 -0.30
CA MET A 1 -17.40 50.44 -0.42
C MET A 1 -16.24 49.47 -0.54
N THR A 2 -15.76 48.94 0.58
CA THR A 2 -14.47 48.25 0.66
C THR A 2 -14.71 46.74 0.69
N PHE A 3 -14.37 46.05 -0.40
CA PHE A 3 -14.50 44.60 -0.51
C PHE A 3 -13.34 43.92 0.23
N TYR A 4 -13.64 43.32 1.39
CA TYR A 4 -12.74 42.39 2.06
C TYR A 4 -12.77 41.05 1.32
N PHE A 5 -11.76 40.79 0.49
CA PHE A 5 -11.44 39.45 0.01
C PHE A 5 -10.78 38.68 1.15
N ALA A 6 -11.59 38.04 1.99
CA ALA A 6 -11.09 37.06 2.96
C ALA A 6 -10.70 35.80 2.19
N ILE A 7 -9.40 35.57 2.07
CA ILE A 7 -8.82 34.33 1.53
C ILE A 7 -9.14 33.22 2.53
N LEU A 8 -10.24 32.52 2.31
CA LEU A 8 -10.55 31.25 2.95
C LEU A 8 -9.58 30.19 2.39
N CYS A 9 -8.35 30.17 2.92
CA CYS A 9 -7.48 29.02 2.80
C CYS A 9 -8.02 27.94 3.77
N HIS A 10 -9.13 27.31 3.39
CA HIS A 10 -9.78 26.26 4.15
C HIS A 10 -8.83 25.06 4.25
N VAL A 11 -8.21 24.86 5.42
CA VAL A 11 -7.91 23.62 6.22
C VAL A 11 -7.45 22.32 5.52
N SER A 12 -7.53 22.18 4.21
CA SER A 12 -7.10 21.01 3.42
C SER A 12 -5.58 20.83 3.42
N CYS A 13 -4.80 21.89 3.63
CA CYS A 13 -3.35 21.84 3.43
C CYS A 13 -2.61 21.01 4.50
N GLY A 14 -3.18 20.81 5.69
CA GLY A 14 -2.56 20.02 6.76
C GLY A 14 -2.71 18.50 6.62
N ARG A 15 -3.72 18.04 5.88
CA ARG A 15 -3.98 16.59 5.71
C ARG A 15 -3.02 15.96 4.70
N ASP A 16 -2.60 16.73 3.70
CA ASP A 16 -1.74 16.24 2.61
C ASP A 16 -0.27 16.07 3.01
N VAL A 17 0.27 16.94 3.88
CA VAL A 17 1.68 16.90 4.29
C VAL A 17 2.01 15.60 5.05
N ASN A 18 1.15 15.22 5.99
CA ASN A 18 1.35 14.00 6.78
C ASN A 18 1.26 12.74 5.90
N ARG A 19 0.42 12.77 4.86
CA ARG A 19 0.23 11.62 3.98
C ARG A 19 1.45 11.37 3.07
N ASN A 20 2.08 12.42 2.55
CA ASN A 20 3.31 12.30 1.77
C ASN A 20 4.46 11.75 2.62
N GLN A 21 4.64 12.30 3.83
CA GLN A 21 5.66 11.83 4.77
C GLN A 21 5.42 10.37 5.19
N PHE A 22 4.17 10.00 5.47
CA PHE A 22 3.80 8.62 5.75
C PHE A 22 4.22 7.66 4.63
N ILE A 23 3.88 7.97 3.37
CA ILE A 23 4.22 7.10 2.24
C ILE A 23 5.74 6.97 2.13
N GLU A 24 6.49 8.05 2.29
CA GLU A 24 7.95 8.02 2.26
C GLU A 24 8.52 7.13 3.37
N ASP A 25 8.09 7.34 4.61
CA ASP A 25 8.55 6.57 5.77
C ASP A 25 8.20 5.09 5.63
N PHE A 26 7.00 4.78 5.10
CA PHE A 26 6.57 3.42 4.85
C PHE A 26 7.43 2.73 3.79
N LEU A 27 7.66 3.38 2.65
CA LEU A 27 8.51 2.84 1.60
C LEU A 27 9.95 2.66 2.08
N THR A 28 10.48 3.63 2.82
CA THR A 28 11.82 3.58 3.41
C THR A 28 11.95 2.45 4.43
N PHE A 29 10.94 2.25 5.27
CA PHE A 29 10.88 1.13 6.21
C PHE A 29 10.91 -0.21 5.47
N GLN A 30 10.08 -0.36 4.43
CA GLN A 30 9.96 -1.59 3.65
C GLN A 30 11.22 -1.90 2.81
N ALA A 31 11.91 -0.86 2.34
CA ALA A 31 13.16 -0.98 1.58
C ALA A 31 14.27 -1.69 2.37
N ARG A 32 14.24 -1.65 3.71
CA ARG A 32 15.17 -2.39 4.57
C ARG A 32 15.09 -3.90 4.38
N SER A 33 13.89 -4.40 4.03
CA SER A 33 13.64 -5.84 3.81
C SER A 33 13.67 -6.23 2.33
N ALA A 34 13.19 -5.35 1.44
CA ALA A 34 13.46 -5.47 0.00
C ALA A 34 13.31 -4.08 -0.67
N PRO A 35 14.39 -3.53 -1.25
CA PRO A 35 14.35 -2.24 -1.91
C PRO A 35 13.43 -2.29 -3.14
N ALA A 36 12.59 -1.28 -3.29
CA ALA A 36 11.78 -1.09 -4.49
C ALA A 36 12.68 -0.64 -5.65
N SER A 37 12.55 -1.26 -6.82
CA SER A 37 13.14 -0.70 -8.05
C SER A 37 12.26 0.42 -8.62
N LEU A 38 10.95 0.34 -8.40
CA LEU A 38 9.95 1.26 -8.90
C LEU A 38 8.70 1.26 -8.00
N VAL A 39 8.16 2.44 -7.76
CA VAL A 39 6.86 2.64 -7.10
C VAL A 39 5.85 3.15 -8.12
N THR A 40 4.73 2.46 -8.25
CA THR A 40 3.62 2.82 -9.14
C THR A 40 2.38 3.10 -8.30
N ALA A 41 1.84 4.32 -8.37
CA ALA A 41 0.70 4.75 -7.59
C ALA A 41 -0.54 5.00 -8.45
N PHE A 42 -1.66 4.42 -8.05
CA PHE A 42 -2.99 4.60 -8.62
C PHE A 42 -3.80 5.48 -7.67
N LEU A 43 -3.80 6.78 -7.95
CA LEU A 43 -4.33 7.81 -7.07
C LEU A 43 -5.31 8.70 -7.85
N CYS A 44 -6.33 9.23 -7.16
CA CYS A 44 -7.28 10.20 -7.70
C CYS A 44 -7.14 11.57 -7.03
N TRP A 45 -5.95 11.87 -6.49
CA TRP A 45 -5.69 13.14 -5.84
C TRP A 45 -5.60 14.27 -6.86
N ARG A 46 -5.68 15.51 -6.36
CA ARG A 46 -5.46 16.68 -7.20
C ARG A 46 -4.03 16.73 -7.73
N THR A 47 -3.86 17.34 -8.91
CA THR A 47 -2.58 17.45 -9.60
C THR A 47 -1.48 18.10 -8.76
N ASP A 48 -1.80 19.11 -7.96
CA ASP A 48 -0.86 19.78 -7.05
C ASP A 48 -0.37 18.84 -5.94
N ALA A 49 -1.26 18.03 -5.36
CA ALA A 49 -0.89 17.02 -4.38
C ALA A 49 -0.03 15.90 -5.00
N LEU A 50 -0.37 15.43 -6.21
CA LEU A 50 0.43 14.44 -6.95
C LEU A 50 1.83 14.96 -7.29
N LEU A 51 1.93 16.23 -7.71
CA LEU A 51 3.22 16.86 -7.97
C LEU A 51 4.04 17.02 -6.70
N ALA A 52 3.41 17.39 -5.58
CA ALA A 52 4.07 17.45 -4.28
C ALA A 52 4.60 16.07 -3.85
N LEU A 53 3.80 15.02 -3.98
CA LEU A 53 4.21 13.65 -3.70
C LEU A 53 5.37 13.20 -4.60
N SER A 54 5.27 13.43 -5.91
CA SER A 54 6.32 13.08 -6.88
C SER A 54 7.65 13.78 -6.56
N ASN A 55 7.61 15.08 -6.29
CA ASN A 55 8.79 15.84 -5.88
C ASN A 55 9.37 15.34 -4.55
N HIS A 56 8.52 14.93 -3.62
CA HIS A 56 8.94 14.36 -2.35
C HIS A 56 9.67 13.03 -2.56
N MET A 57 9.09 12.11 -3.32
CA MET A 57 9.72 10.82 -3.67
C MET A 57 11.04 10.98 -4.43
N ALA A 58 11.11 11.94 -5.35
CA ALA A 58 12.32 12.22 -6.11
C ALA A 58 13.48 12.71 -5.22
N LYS A 59 13.19 13.53 -4.20
CA LYS A 59 14.21 13.97 -3.22
C LYS A 59 14.78 12.80 -2.42
N SER A 60 13.98 11.77 -2.19
CA SER A 60 14.36 10.55 -1.46
C SER A 60 14.94 9.47 -2.39
N GLY A 61 15.16 9.79 -3.67
CA GLY A 61 15.75 8.87 -4.65
C GLY A 61 14.84 7.73 -5.09
N ILE A 62 13.52 7.85 -4.87
CA ILE A 62 12.53 6.82 -5.21
C ILE A 62 11.97 7.10 -6.61
N MET A 63 12.12 6.15 -7.52
CA MET A 63 11.45 6.21 -8.83
C MET A 63 9.94 6.02 -8.66
N PHE A 64 9.17 7.04 -9.03
CA PHE A 64 7.75 7.13 -8.76
C PHE A 64 6.96 7.43 -10.03
N ASN A 65 5.99 6.57 -10.34
CA ASN A 65 5.03 6.74 -11.44
C ASN A 65 3.62 6.88 -10.88
N THR A 66 2.85 7.82 -11.41
CA THR A 66 1.43 8.00 -11.04
C THR A 66 0.53 7.70 -12.23
N HIS A 67 -0.57 7.01 -11.98
CA HIS A 67 -1.63 6.75 -12.96
C HIS A 67 -3.00 7.04 -12.37
N ALA A 68 -3.93 7.44 -13.23
CA ALA A 68 -5.33 7.49 -12.85
C ALA A 68 -5.88 6.07 -12.67
N VAL A 69 -6.77 5.88 -11.70
CA VAL A 69 -7.42 4.58 -11.44
C VAL A 69 -8.26 4.09 -12.64
N SER A 70 -8.71 5.01 -13.49
CA SER A 70 -9.51 4.70 -14.69
C SER A 70 -8.70 4.17 -15.88
N ASP A 71 -7.36 4.18 -15.83
CA ASP A 71 -6.53 3.73 -16.95
C ASP A 71 -6.44 2.20 -16.99
N ALA A 72 -7.46 1.59 -17.61
CA ALA A 72 -7.50 0.16 -17.83
C ALA A 72 -6.27 -0.28 -18.63
N HIS A 73 -5.63 -1.38 -18.22
CA HIS A 73 -4.44 -1.98 -18.85
C HIS A 73 -3.06 -1.47 -18.40
N VAL A 74 -2.97 -0.45 -17.54
CA VAL A 74 -1.66 0.04 -17.06
C VAL A 74 -0.83 -1.04 -16.38
N LEU A 75 -1.45 -1.89 -15.55
CA LEU A 75 -0.73 -2.97 -14.83
C LEU A 75 -0.05 -3.98 -15.76
N SER A 76 -0.53 -4.15 -16.99
CA SER A 76 0.06 -5.10 -17.94
C SER A 76 1.50 -4.72 -18.33
N ARG A 77 1.79 -3.41 -18.39
CA ARG A 77 3.14 -2.87 -18.67
C ARG A 77 4.13 -3.24 -17.57
N TYR A 78 3.62 -3.41 -16.35
CA TYR A 78 4.43 -3.67 -15.17
C TYR A 78 4.64 -5.15 -14.90
N LYS A 79 3.95 -6.07 -15.60
CA LYS A 79 4.05 -7.52 -15.34
C LYS A 79 5.47 -8.07 -15.44
N GLN A 80 6.33 -7.46 -16.26
CA GLN A 80 7.67 -7.96 -16.53
C GLN A 80 8.71 -7.55 -15.48
N HIS A 81 8.45 -6.53 -14.65
CA HIS A 81 9.41 -6.12 -13.63
C HIS A 81 9.13 -6.84 -12.30
N LEU A 82 10.16 -7.48 -11.76
CA LEU A 82 10.09 -8.13 -10.46
C LEU A 82 10.31 -7.09 -9.35
N TYR A 83 9.69 -7.30 -8.18
CA TYR A 83 9.91 -6.49 -6.97
C TYR A 83 9.48 -5.02 -7.09
N GLN A 84 8.22 -4.83 -7.49
CA GLN A 84 7.59 -3.51 -7.56
C GLN A 84 6.73 -3.21 -6.33
N TYR A 85 6.56 -1.92 -6.07
CA TYR A 85 5.62 -1.42 -5.09
C TYR A 85 4.47 -0.74 -5.80
N PHE A 86 3.27 -1.10 -5.39
CA PHE A 86 2.03 -0.51 -5.88
C PHE A 86 1.36 0.22 -4.73
N ILE A 87 0.93 1.45 -4.99
CA ILE A 87 0.09 2.21 -4.07
C ILE A 87 -1.27 2.33 -4.73
N LEU A 88 -2.35 2.02 -4.01
CA LEU A 88 -3.71 2.19 -4.51
C LEU A 88 -4.54 2.89 -3.46
N ASP A 89 -5.17 4.00 -3.84
CA ASP A 89 -6.15 4.67 -3.00
C ASP A 89 -7.54 4.04 -3.21
N LEU A 90 -8.07 3.41 -2.17
CA LEU A 90 -9.34 2.70 -2.18
C LEU A 90 -10.55 3.64 -2.10
N ASP A 91 -10.35 4.92 -1.80
CA ASP A 91 -11.43 5.92 -1.78
C ASP A 91 -11.67 6.54 -3.17
N CYS A 92 -10.85 6.18 -4.16
CA CYS A 92 -11.05 6.59 -5.54
C CYS A 92 -12.26 5.93 -6.20
N GLN A 93 -12.64 6.42 -7.37
CA GLN A 93 -13.70 5.79 -8.15
C GLN A 93 -13.21 4.48 -8.77
N HIS A 94 -13.91 3.38 -8.48
CA HIS A 94 -13.68 2.05 -9.04
C HIS A 94 -12.30 1.38 -8.73
N PRO A 95 -11.79 1.39 -7.48
CA PRO A 95 -10.50 0.77 -7.13
C PRO A 95 -10.48 -0.75 -7.40
N GLN A 96 -11.66 -1.38 -7.39
CA GLN A 96 -11.84 -2.80 -7.71
C GLN A 96 -11.36 -3.15 -9.11
N LEU A 97 -11.34 -2.22 -10.06
CA LEU A 97 -10.84 -2.49 -11.42
C LEU A 97 -9.34 -2.80 -11.39
N ILE A 98 -8.57 -1.98 -10.66
CA ILE A 98 -7.13 -2.18 -10.48
C ILE A 98 -6.86 -3.45 -9.68
N LEU A 99 -7.60 -3.70 -8.59
CA LEU A 99 -7.43 -4.91 -7.78
C LEU A 99 -7.79 -6.19 -8.55
N THR A 100 -8.88 -6.18 -9.32
CA THR A 100 -9.30 -7.31 -10.15
C THR A 100 -8.26 -7.59 -11.23
N GLN A 101 -7.74 -6.54 -11.86
CA GLN A 101 -6.67 -6.69 -12.85
C GLN A 101 -5.38 -7.21 -12.20
N ALA A 102 -4.98 -6.69 -11.03
CA ALA A 102 -3.83 -7.18 -10.28
C ALA A 102 -3.98 -8.66 -9.93
N HIS A 103 -5.18 -9.08 -9.52
CA HIS A 103 -5.51 -10.47 -9.26
C HIS A 103 -5.36 -11.33 -10.52
N GLN A 104 -5.97 -10.95 -11.64
CA GLN A 104 -5.87 -11.66 -12.92
C GLN A 104 -4.42 -11.80 -13.42
N LEU A 105 -3.59 -10.79 -13.14
CA LEU A 105 -2.17 -10.77 -13.51
C LEU A 105 -1.27 -11.48 -12.50
N ASN A 106 -1.82 -12.08 -11.43
CA ASN A 106 -1.09 -12.65 -10.30
C ASN A 106 -0.12 -11.66 -9.62
N MET A 107 -0.47 -10.38 -9.64
CA MET A 107 0.32 -9.30 -9.04
C MET A 107 0.02 -9.08 -7.56
N LEU A 108 -0.91 -9.82 -6.96
CA LEU A 108 -1.15 -9.80 -5.51
C LEU A 108 -0.29 -10.84 -4.76
N ARG A 109 0.78 -11.35 -5.36
CA ARG A 109 1.69 -12.36 -4.75
C ARG A 109 2.90 -11.68 -4.11
N LYS A 110 3.69 -12.43 -3.35
CA LYS A 110 4.89 -11.97 -2.61
C LYS A 110 5.88 -11.11 -3.39
N GLN A 111 5.98 -11.27 -4.72
CA GLN A 111 6.92 -10.51 -5.55
C GLN A 111 6.51 -9.04 -5.73
N ASN A 112 5.25 -8.71 -5.47
CA ASN A 112 4.68 -7.39 -5.66
C ASN A 112 4.08 -6.91 -4.36
N ARG A 113 4.53 -5.75 -3.89
CA ARG A 113 4.10 -5.19 -2.61
C ARG A 113 3.02 -4.16 -2.85
N TRP A 114 1.95 -4.23 -2.07
CA TRP A 114 0.82 -3.32 -2.19
C TRP A 114 0.63 -2.54 -0.91
N LEU A 115 0.58 -1.21 -1.05
CA LEU A 115 0.07 -0.31 -0.03
C LEU A 115 -1.30 0.20 -0.47
N LEU A 116 -2.33 -0.20 0.24
CA LEU A 116 -3.70 0.22 0.02
C LEU A 116 -4.01 1.35 1.00
N LEU A 117 -4.41 2.51 0.49
CA LEU A 117 -4.78 3.67 1.31
C LEU A 117 -6.30 3.70 1.45
N HIS A 118 -6.80 3.93 2.66
CA HIS A 118 -8.23 3.96 2.89
C HIS A 118 -8.65 4.87 4.05
N GLU A 119 -9.51 5.84 3.77
CA GLU A 119 -10.02 6.80 4.74
C GLU A 119 -11.37 6.37 5.35
N ASN A 120 -12.22 5.70 4.59
CA ASN A 120 -13.64 5.55 4.93
C ASN A 120 -14.06 4.20 5.56
N GLY A 121 -13.10 3.43 6.08
CA GLY A 121 -13.36 2.21 6.85
C GLY A 121 -13.70 0.96 6.03
N PHE A 122 -13.31 -0.22 6.53
CA PHE A 122 -13.23 -1.47 5.78
C PHE A 122 -14.58 -1.98 5.25
N ASN A 123 -14.95 -1.62 4.02
CA ASN A 123 -16.03 -2.28 3.27
C ASN A 123 -15.50 -3.49 2.48
N ASN A 124 -16.41 -4.34 1.97
CA ASN A 124 -16.17 -5.60 1.22
C ASN A 124 -15.39 -5.46 -0.10
N THR A 125 -14.49 -4.49 -0.24
CA THR A 125 -13.65 -4.20 -1.42
C THR A 125 -12.78 -5.38 -1.84
N PHE A 126 -12.51 -6.31 -0.93
CA PHE A 126 -11.65 -7.47 -1.19
C PHE A 126 -12.36 -8.69 -1.80
N GLY A 127 -13.69 -8.64 -1.96
CA GLY A 127 -14.52 -9.54 -2.77
C GLY A 127 -13.99 -10.96 -2.98
N GLU A 128 -13.74 -11.35 -4.23
CA GLU A 128 -13.20 -12.65 -4.65
C GLU A 128 -11.68 -12.62 -4.91
N LEU A 129 -10.97 -11.58 -4.45
CA LEU A 129 -9.54 -11.45 -4.71
C LEU A 129 -8.73 -12.56 -4.03
N ASP A 130 -7.87 -13.22 -4.79
CA ASP A 130 -6.92 -14.22 -4.26
C ASP A 130 -5.69 -13.54 -3.62
N ILE A 131 -5.92 -12.90 -2.48
CA ILE A 131 -4.86 -12.36 -1.60
C ILE A 131 -4.44 -13.49 -0.67
N VAL A 132 -3.61 -14.41 -1.14
CA VAL A 132 -3.17 -15.55 -0.34
C VAL A 132 -2.32 -15.13 0.85
N LEU A 133 -2.04 -16.09 1.74
CA LEU A 133 -1.25 -15.89 2.95
C LEU A 133 0.20 -15.43 2.72
N ASP A 134 0.74 -15.56 1.50
CA ASP A 134 2.09 -15.07 1.15
C ASP A 134 2.09 -13.71 0.44
N SER A 135 0.90 -13.15 0.18
CA SER A 135 0.71 -11.83 -0.38
C SER A 135 1.28 -10.75 0.54
N ASP A 136 1.93 -9.75 -0.05
CA ASP A 136 2.47 -8.60 0.68
C ASP A 136 1.56 -7.38 0.44
N VAL A 137 0.37 -7.44 1.06
CA VAL A 137 -0.67 -6.40 0.95
C VAL A 137 -0.86 -5.77 2.31
N THR A 138 -0.47 -4.50 2.41
CA THR A 138 -0.66 -3.67 3.60
C THR A 138 -1.76 -2.65 3.33
N LEU A 139 -2.70 -2.54 4.25
CA LEU A 139 -3.78 -1.57 4.25
C LEU A 139 -3.50 -0.51 5.31
N CYS A 140 -3.65 0.76 4.95
CA CYS A 140 -3.49 1.90 5.84
C CYS A 140 -4.83 2.59 6.05
N SER A 141 -5.23 2.78 7.31
CA SER A 141 -6.43 3.53 7.69
C SER A 141 -6.18 5.05 7.70
N ALA A 142 -7.25 5.85 7.88
CA ALA A 142 -7.17 7.30 8.07
C ALA A 142 -6.31 7.72 9.27
N GLN A 143 -6.25 6.88 10.31
CA GLN A 143 -5.46 7.11 11.52
C GLN A 143 -4.03 6.55 11.39
N TYR A 144 -3.60 6.19 10.18
CA TYR A 144 -2.31 5.57 9.90
C TYR A 144 -2.07 4.26 10.65
N GLU A 145 -3.14 3.52 10.95
CA GLU A 145 -3.01 2.15 11.41
C GLU A 145 -2.70 1.25 10.21
N LEU A 146 -1.71 0.38 10.38
CA LEU A 146 -1.26 -0.55 9.37
C LEU A 146 -1.89 -1.91 9.63
N HIS A 147 -2.49 -2.49 8.60
CA HIS A 147 -3.11 -3.81 8.65
C HIS A 147 -2.55 -4.71 7.56
N GLU A 148 -2.22 -5.95 7.89
CA GLU A 148 -2.01 -6.99 6.87
C GLU A 148 -3.37 -7.49 6.38
N VAL A 149 -3.49 -7.74 5.08
CA VAL A 149 -4.71 -8.28 4.46
C VAL A 149 -4.37 -9.59 3.75
N TYR A 150 -5.11 -10.65 4.06
CA TYR A 150 -5.02 -11.92 3.36
C TYR A 150 -6.30 -12.74 3.46
N ARG A 151 -6.42 -13.78 2.65
CA ARG A 151 -7.53 -14.71 2.57
C ARG A 151 -7.17 -16.01 3.29
N ARG A 152 -8.10 -16.50 4.11
CA ARG A 152 -8.05 -17.81 4.77
C ARG A 152 -9.35 -18.57 4.49
N GLY A 153 -9.32 -19.43 3.48
CA GLY A 153 -10.54 -20.06 2.96
C GLY A 153 -11.40 -19.02 2.26
N GLU A 154 -12.65 -18.86 2.68
CA GLU A 154 -13.57 -17.85 2.13
C GLU A 154 -13.50 -16.51 2.87
N MET A 155 -12.81 -16.47 4.02
CA MET A 155 -12.75 -15.28 4.87
C MET A 155 -11.54 -14.40 4.53
N ILE A 156 -11.78 -13.09 4.38
CA ILE A 156 -10.72 -12.09 4.40
C ILE A 156 -10.37 -11.78 5.86
N VAL A 157 -9.08 -11.85 6.17
CA VAL A 157 -8.51 -11.53 7.47
C VAL A 157 -7.77 -10.20 7.33
N ILE A 158 -8.08 -9.27 8.24
CA ILE A 158 -7.45 -7.96 8.34
C ILE A 158 -6.91 -7.84 9.76
N ASN A 159 -5.60 -7.99 9.94
CA ASN A 159 -4.98 -7.89 11.27
C ASN A 159 -4.19 -6.59 11.38
N LYS A 160 -4.35 -5.86 12.47
CA LYS A 160 -3.49 -4.72 12.76
C LYS A 160 -2.06 -5.21 13.01
N ILE A 161 -1.11 -4.66 12.26
CA ILE A 161 0.32 -4.99 12.36
C ILE A 161 1.16 -3.83 12.88
N GLY A 162 0.62 -2.61 12.88
CA GLY A 162 1.40 -1.44 13.27
C GLY A 162 0.64 -0.12 13.19
N ASP A 163 1.40 0.95 13.32
CA ASP A 163 0.98 2.34 13.22
C ASP A 163 2.10 3.19 12.65
N TRP A 164 1.75 4.38 12.17
CA TRP A 164 2.71 5.43 11.85
C TRP A 164 2.34 6.72 12.57
N GLU A 165 3.37 7.41 13.05
CA GLU A 165 3.24 8.77 13.60
C GLU A 165 4.35 9.67 13.04
N PRO A 166 4.09 10.96 12.77
CA PRO A 166 5.07 11.87 12.16
C PRO A 166 6.40 11.97 12.90
N THR A 167 6.40 11.82 14.23
CA THR A 167 7.60 11.93 15.07
C THR A 167 8.32 10.60 15.29
N ARG A 168 7.65 9.46 15.05
CA ARG A 168 8.19 8.12 15.34
C ARG A 168 8.41 7.28 14.10
N GLY A 169 7.86 7.68 12.95
CA GLY A 169 7.85 6.89 11.74
C GLY A 169 6.98 5.64 11.86
N VAL A 170 7.24 4.64 11.00
CA VAL A 170 6.52 3.37 10.98
C VAL A 170 6.95 2.48 12.15
N ARG A 171 5.96 1.94 12.88
CA ARG A 171 6.15 0.98 13.96
C ARG A 171 5.32 -0.26 13.72
N ILE A 172 5.97 -1.42 13.72
CA ILE A 172 5.30 -2.72 13.67
C ILE A 172 5.18 -3.24 15.10
N THR A 173 3.95 -3.51 15.53
CA THR A 173 3.61 -3.93 16.91
C THR A 173 3.22 -5.39 16.99
N ALA A 174 2.88 -6.03 15.87
CA ALA A 174 2.62 -7.46 15.80
C ALA A 174 3.52 -8.13 14.77
N ASP A 175 3.97 -9.35 15.07
CA ASP A 175 4.64 -10.18 14.08
C ASP A 175 3.67 -10.46 12.93
N THR A 176 4.05 -10.05 11.72
CA THR A 176 3.27 -10.33 10.51
C THR A 176 3.19 -11.84 10.28
N VAL A 177 2.13 -12.31 9.61
CA VAL A 177 1.98 -13.73 9.27
C VAL A 177 3.20 -14.24 8.48
N LEU A 178 3.77 -13.38 7.63
CA LEU A 178 5.00 -13.65 6.89
C LEU A 178 6.21 -13.88 7.83
N ALA A 179 6.37 -13.05 8.86
CA ALA A 179 7.45 -13.19 9.85
C ALA A 179 7.28 -14.48 10.68
N LYS A 180 6.07 -14.72 11.21
CA LYS A 180 5.77 -15.94 11.99
C LYS A 180 6.04 -17.22 11.21
N ARG A 181 5.71 -17.24 9.91
CA ARG A 181 5.93 -18.43 9.06
C ARG A 181 7.39 -18.69 8.74
N ARG A 182 8.20 -17.65 8.51
CA ARG A 182 9.65 -17.83 8.32
C ARG A 182 10.30 -18.43 9.55
N MET A 183 9.85 -18.02 10.75
CA MET A 183 10.29 -18.65 12.00
C MET A 183 9.85 -20.11 12.12
N ASN A 184 8.60 -20.44 11.77
CA ASN A 184 8.11 -21.82 11.83
C ASN A 184 8.79 -22.76 10.81
N MET A 185 9.24 -22.25 9.66
CA MET A 185 10.02 -23.05 8.70
C MET A 185 11.36 -23.51 9.29
N HIS A 186 12.06 -22.64 10.04
CA HIS A 186 13.32 -23.01 10.70
C HIS A 186 13.13 -23.97 11.89
N MET A 187 11.91 -24.12 12.39
CA MET A 187 11.55 -25.03 13.50
C MET A 187 10.87 -26.32 13.01
N SER A 188 10.79 -26.54 11.69
CA SER A 188 10.19 -27.75 11.13
C SER A 188 11.13 -28.94 11.33
N ILE A 189 10.77 -29.86 12.24
CA ILE A 189 11.47 -31.14 12.39
C ILE A 189 11.26 -31.96 11.11
N ILE A 190 12.33 -32.08 10.31
CA ILE A 190 12.35 -32.99 9.16
C ILE A 190 12.34 -34.42 9.72
N ARG A 191 11.18 -35.09 9.68
CA ARG A 191 11.10 -36.53 9.94
C ARG A 191 11.41 -37.26 8.64
N ALA A 192 12.62 -37.80 8.54
CA ALA A 192 12.96 -38.74 7.48
C ALA A 192 12.21 -40.06 7.74
N ALA A 193 11.41 -40.49 6.77
CA ALA A 193 10.88 -41.85 6.76
C ALA A 193 12.00 -42.77 6.23
N ALA A 194 12.52 -43.65 7.08
CA ALA A 194 13.38 -44.74 6.65
C ALA A 194 12.49 -45.80 6.00
N ALA A 195 12.84 -46.20 4.76
CA ALA A 195 12.26 -47.31 4.04
C ALA A 195 12.89 -48.64 4.49
#